data_AF-A0A2X1R9L6-F1
#
_entry.id   AF-A0A2X1R9L6-F1
#
_cell.length_a   1.000
_cell.length_b   1.000
_cell.length_c   1.000
_cell.angle_alpha   90.00
_cell.angle_beta   90.00
_cell.angle_gamma   90.00
#
_symmetry.space_group_name_H-M   'P 1'
#
loop_
_entity.id
_entity.type
_entity.pdbx_description
1 polymer ?
#
loop_
_entity_poly.entity_id
_entity_poly.type
_entity_poly.pdbx_seq_one_letter_code
_entity_poly.pdbx_strand_id
1 'polypeptide(L)'
;MGKKQLSGKGDREIEISNQCGRLIANAIIHYNSAILSKLKQKYETEGDERALSMLKKISPIAWQHIHFQGHFIFTDDKIINLDEIIGKVLLRRLRKSKVTKNRPEISEVCG
;
A
#
# COMPACT_ATOMS: atom_id res chain seq x y z
N MET A 1 24.52 45.81 -9.76
CA MET A 1 24.31 44.60 -8.93
C MET A 1 22.83 44.27 -8.92
N GLY A 2 22.50 43.06 -9.40
CA GLY A 2 21.16 42.68 -9.84
C GLY A 2 20.13 42.54 -8.72
N LYS A 3 18.98 43.21 -8.91
CA LYS A 3 17.75 42.91 -8.20
C LYS A 3 17.23 41.57 -8.71
N LYS A 4 17.49 40.47 -7.97
CA LYS A 4 16.75 39.21 -8.20
C LYS A 4 15.32 39.45 -7.76
N GLN A 5 14.46 39.75 -8.73
CA GLN A 5 13.03 39.69 -8.55
C GLN A 5 12.65 38.22 -8.33
N LEU A 6 12.47 37.81 -7.07
CA LEU A 6 11.86 36.54 -6.76
C LEU A 6 10.35 36.73 -6.95
N SER A 7 9.93 36.40 -8.16
CA SER A 7 8.56 36.51 -8.65
C SER A 7 7.62 35.71 -7.74
N GLY A 8 6.59 36.34 -7.18
CA GLY A 8 5.55 35.74 -6.33
C GLY A 8 4.70 34.62 -6.96
N LYS A 9 5.14 34.05 -8.10
CA LYS A 9 4.65 32.80 -8.67
C LYS A 9 5.28 31.58 -7.98
N GLY A 10 6.56 31.66 -7.59
CA GLY A 10 7.27 30.54 -6.96
C GLY A 10 6.69 30.16 -5.59
N ASP A 11 6.46 31.13 -4.71
CA ASP A 11 6.01 30.87 -3.34
C ASP A 11 4.61 30.21 -3.30
N ARG A 12 3.70 30.66 -4.18
CA ARG A 12 2.35 30.07 -4.30
C ARG A 12 2.39 28.65 -4.86
N GLU A 13 3.18 28.41 -5.90
CA GLU A 13 3.34 27.08 -6.48
C GLU A 13 3.97 26.10 -5.48
N ILE A 14 4.94 26.57 -4.68
CA ILE A 14 5.55 25.80 -3.58
C ILE A 14 4.51 25.47 -2.51
N GLU A 15 3.69 26.45 -2.10
CA GLU A 15 2.61 26.22 -1.13
C GLU A 15 1.61 25.17 -1.63
N ILE A 16 1.17 25.28 -2.87
CA ILE A 16 0.27 24.31 -3.51
C ILE A 16 0.92 22.92 -3.52
N SER A 17 2.18 22.82 -3.95
CA SER A 17 2.92 21.55 -3.96
C SER A 17 3.01 20.92 -2.57
N ASN A 18 3.26 21.73 -1.54
CA ASN A 18 3.30 21.26 -0.16
C ASN A 18 1.94 20.75 0.32
N GLN A 19 0.84 21.47 0.01
CA GLN A 19 -0.51 21.00 0.36
C GLN A 19 -0.88 19.72 -0.40
N CYS A 20 -0.53 19.62 -1.69
CA CYS A 20 -0.70 18.39 -2.47
C CYS A 20 0.08 17.22 -1.85
N GLY A 21 1.33 17.46 -1.43
CA GLY A 21 2.14 16.45 -0.74
C GLY A 21 1.49 15.96 0.56
N ARG A 22 0.93 16.87 1.36
CA ARG A 22 0.18 16.52 2.58
C ARG A 22 -1.08 15.73 2.28
N LEU A 23 -1.83 16.12 1.24
CA LEU A 23 -3.04 15.42 0.82
C LEU A 23 -2.73 13.98 0.39
N ILE A 24 -1.69 13.80 -0.43
CA ILE A 24 -1.24 12.47 -0.88
C ILE A 24 -0.80 11.62 0.32
N ALA A 25 0.02 12.17 1.23
CA ALA A 25 0.45 11.45 2.43
C ALA A 25 -0.74 11.01 3.29
N ASN A 26 -1.72 11.90 3.50
CA ASN A 26 -2.94 11.57 4.25
C ASN A 26 -3.77 10.48 3.55
N ALA A 27 -3.88 10.52 2.23
CA ALA A 27 -4.56 9.49 1.46
C ALA A 27 -3.87 8.13 1.61
N ILE A 28 -2.53 8.07 1.52
CA ILE A 28 -1.75 6.84 1.74
C ILE A 28 -1.99 6.28 3.14
N ILE A 29 -1.86 7.11 4.18
CA ILE A 29 -2.08 6.68 5.57
C ILE A 29 -3.51 6.18 5.78
N HIS A 30 -4.50 6.87 5.20
CA HIS A 30 -5.90 6.47 5.26
C HIS A 30 -6.11 5.08 4.66
N TYR A 31 -5.64 4.84 3.44
CA TYR A 31 -5.80 3.56 2.77
C TYR A 31 -5.01 2.44 3.46
N ASN A 32 -3.79 2.70 3.90
CA ASN A 32 -3.00 1.75 4.70
C ASN A 32 -3.77 1.34 5.96
N SER A 33 -4.31 2.31 6.70
CA SER A 33 -5.10 2.04 7.90
C SER A 33 -6.36 1.24 7.60
N ALA A 34 -7.12 1.61 6.56
CA ALA A 34 -8.34 0.91 6.18
C ALA A 34 -8.08 -0.55 5.77
N ILE A 35 -7.00 -0.80 5.02
CA ILE A 35 -6.58 -2.15 4.63
C ILE A 35 -6.20 -2.96 5.87
N LEU A 36 -5.39 -2.40 6.77
CA LEU A 36 -4.99 -3.08 8.01
C LEU A 36 -6.19 -3.38 8.90
N SER A 37 -7.13 -2.45 9.06
CA SER A 37 -8.36 -2.64 9.83
C SER A 37 -9.23 -3.77 9.29
N LYS A 38 -9.43 -3.84 7.97
CA LYS A 38 -10.22 -4.91 7.35
C LYS A 38 -9.52 -6.27 7.45
N LEU A 39 -8.20 -6.32 7.25
CA LEU A 39 -7.42 -7.54 7.45
C LEU A 39 -7.48 -8.03 8.90
N LYS A 40 -7.42 -7.11 9.87
CA LYS A 40 -7.56 -7.42 11.29
C LYS A 40 -8.90 -8.09 11.58
N GLN A 41 -10.01 -7.47 11.17
CA GLN A 41 -11.35 -8.02 11.37
C GLN A 41 -11.49 -9.43 10.77
N LYS A 42 -10.93 -9.63 9.58
CA LYS A 42 -10.93 -10.94 8.93
C LYS A 42 -10.17 -11.99 9.73
N TYR A 43 -8.94 -11.71 10.14
CA TYR A 43 -8.14 -12.67 10.91
C TYR A 43 -8.70 -12.91 12.32
N GLU A 44 -9.35 -11.93 12.93
CA GLU A 44 -10.11 -12.10 14.17
C GLU A 44 -11.29 -13.07 13.98
N THR A 45 -12.02 -12.95 12.87
CA THR A 45 -13.14 -13.86 12.53
C THR A 45 -12.65 -15.27 12.22
N GLU A 46 -11.49 -15.41 11.57
CA GLU A 46 -10.88 -16.71 11.23
C GLU A 46 -10.09 -17.34 12.39
N GLY A 47 -9.83 -16.61 13.48
CA GLY A 47 -9.01 -17.08 14.60
C GLY A 47 -7.51 -17.22 14.27
N ASP A 48 -7.01 -16.56 13.23
CA ASP A 48 -5.59 -16.66 12.81
C ASP A 48 -4.69 -15.74 13.66
N GLU A 49 -4.35 -16.21 14.87
CA GLU A 49 -3.49 -15.48 15.80
C GLU A 49 -2.09 -15.19 15.22
N ARG A 50 -1.57 -16.07 14.37
CA ARG A 50 -0.28 -15.88 13.72
C ARG A 50 -0.34 -14.68 12.77
N ALA A 51 -1.37 -14.61 11.92
CA ALA A 51 -1.57 -13.47 11.03
C ALA A 51 -1.81 -12.17 11.82
N LEU A 52 -2.56 -12.22 12.92
CA LEU A 52 -2.76 -11.05 13.80
C LEU A 52 -1.44 -10.56 14.42
N SER A 53 -0.57 -11.47 14.89
CA SER A 53 0.73 -11.10 15.45
C SER A 53 1.66 -10.45 14.41
N MET A 54 1.58 -10.89 13.15
CA MET A 54 2.32 -10.27 12.04
C MET A 54 1.73 -8.90 11.70
N LEU A 55 0.40 -8.79 11.64
CA LEU A 55 -0.30 -7.55 11.30
C LEU A 55 0.02 -6.43 12.29
N LYS A 56 0.11 -6.73 13.59
CA LYS A 56 0.50 -5.78 14.65
C LYS A 56 1.88 -5.14 14.44
N LYS A 57 2.77 -5.76 13.65
CA LYS A 57 4.10 -5.23 13.35
C LYS A 57 4.10 -4.24 12.18
N ILE A 58 2.98 -4.13 11.46
CA ILE A 58 2.88 -3.26 10.28
C ILE A 58 2.34 -1.90 10.72
N SER A 59 3.08 -0.84 10.39
CA SER A 59 2.66 0.54 10.65
C SER A 59 1.75 1.05 9.52
N PRO A 60 0.66 1.78 9.83
CA PRO A 60 -0.15 2.46 8.82
C PRO A 60 0.60 3.58 8.10
N ILE A 61 1.70 4.09 8.67
CA ILE A 61 2.56 5.13 8.09
C ILE A 61 3.68 4.51 7.24
N ALA A 62 3.77 3.18 7.18
CA ALA A 62 4.80 2.52 6.39
C ALA A 62 4.57 2.76 4.89
N TRP A 63 5.43 3.59 4.29
CA TRP A 63 5.61 3.70 2.86
C TRP A 63 7.10 3.57 2.53
N GLN A 64 7.42 3.01 1.37
CA GLN A 64 8.78 3.12 0.83
C GLN A 64 8.95 4.48 0.16
N HIS A 65 10.18 4.88 -0.16
CA HIS A 65 10.42 6.06 -0.98
C HIS A 65 9.74 5.88 -2.35
N ILE A 66 8.53 6.41 -2.47
CA ILE A 66 7.74 6.43 -3.71
C ILE A 66 7.97 7.78 -4.35
N HIS A 67 8.55 7.74 -5.56
CA HIS A 67 8.83 8.93 -6.32
C HIS A 67 7.61 9.34 -7.14
N PHE A 68 6.92 10.40 -6.70
CA PHE A 68 5.73 10.93 -7.38
C PHE A 68 6.11 11.92 -8.50
N GLN A 69 7.13 11.63 -9.29
CA GLN A 69 7.51 12.50 -10.41
C GLN A 69 6.75 12.08 -11.68
N GLY A 70 5.81 12.91 -12.11
CA GLY A 70 5.00 12.69 -13.31
C GLY A 70 3.75 13.58 -13.36
N HIS A 71 3.07 13.60 -14.51
CA HIS A 71 1.77 14.24 -14.65
C HIS A 71 0.68 13.22 -14.31
N PHE A 72 -0.05 13.48 -13.21
CA PHE A 72 -1.19 12.68 -12.80
C PHE A 72 -2.48 13.35 -13.27
N ILE A 73 -3.31 12.60 -13.98
CA ILE A 73 -4.67 13.01 -14.32
C ILE A 73 -5.59 12.31 -13.30
N PHE A 74 -6.19 13.12 -12.42
CA PHE A 74 -7.21 12.63 -11.51
C PHE A 74 -8.53 12.51 -12.28
N THR A 75 -9.22 11.40 -12.08
CA THR A 75 -10.49 11.08 -12.75
C THR A 75 -11.49 10.73 -11.65
N ASP A 76 -12.72 11.23 -11.78
CA ASP A 76 -13.78 11.06 -10.77
C ASP A 76 -14.56 9.75 -10.93
N ASP A 77 -14.17 8.90 -11.89
CA ASP A 77 -14.97 7.78 -12.38
C ASP A 77 -14.70 6.43 -11.69
N LYS A 78 -13.73 6.37 -10.76
CA LYS A 78 -13.30 5.09 -10.15
C LYS A 78 -13.44 5.08 -8.64
N ILE A 79 -14.53 4.48 -8.20
CA ILE A 79 -14.72 4.09 -6.79
C ILE A 79 -13.74 2.96 -6.48
N ILE A 80 -12.85 3.19 -5.51
CA ILE A 80 -11.89 2.18 -5.05
C ILE A 80 -12.62 1.18 -4.15
N ASN A 81 -12.81 -0.05 -4.64
CA ASN A 81 -13.34 -1.15 -3.83
C ASN A 81 -12.21 -1.80 -3.00
N LEU A 82 -12.13 -1.43 -1.72
CA LEU A 82 -11.14 -1.96 -0.79
C LEU A 82 -11.27 -3.49 -0.57
N ASP A 83 -12.48 -4.03 -0.58
CA ASP A 83 -12.71 -5.47 -0.36
C ASP A 83 -12.17 -6.30 -1.52
N GLU A 84 -12.33 -5.81 -2.75
CA GLU A 84 -11.76 -6.45 -3.93
C GLU A 84 -10.22 -6.47 -3.87
N ILE A 85 -9.60 -5.36 -3.45
CA ILE A 85 -8.14 -5.27 -3.28
C ILE A 85 -7.66 -6.30 -2.25
N ILE A 86 -8.31 -6.37 -1.10
CA ILE A 86 -7.96 -7.32 -0.03
C ILE A 86 -8.15 -8.76 -0.52
N GLY A 87 -9.24 -9.04 -1.24
CA GLY A 87 -9.47 -10.34 -1.88
C GLY A 87 -8.32 -10.74 -2.78
N LYS A 88 -7.85 -9.84 -3.66
CA LYS A 88 -6.70 -10.09 -4.53
C LYS A 88 -5.40 -10.35 -3.75
N VAL A 89 -5.14 -9.62 -2.67
CA VAL A 89 -3.96 -9.81 -1.82
C VAL A 89 -3.98 -11.19 -1.15
N LEU A 90 -5.13 -11.61 -0.63
CA LEU A 90 -5.30 -12.91 0.03
C LEU A 90 -5.21 -14.07 -0.98
N LEU A 91 -5.82 -13.94 -2.16
CA LEU A 91 -5.71 -14.94 -3.23
C LEU A 91 -4.25 -15.17 -3.65
N ARG A 92 -3.43 -14.11 -3.72
CA ARG A 92 -2.00 -14.23 -4.00
C ARG A 92 -1.27 -15.04 -2.92
N ARG A 93 -1.65 -14.90 -1.64
CA ARG A 93 -1.09 -15.69 -0.53
C ARG A 93 -1.43 -17.17 -0.66
N LEU A 94 -2.69 -17.50 -0.97
CA LEU A 94 -3.14 -18.88 -1.19
C LEU A 94 -2.45 -19.53 -2.39
N ARG A 95 -2.23 -18.78 -3.48
CA ARG A 95 -1.50 -19.29 -4.66
C ARG A 95 -0.05 -19.63 -4.32
N LYS A 96 0.64 -18.79 -3.51
CA LYS A 96 2.01 -19.09 -3.07
C LYS A 96 2.06 -20.34 -2.18
N SER A 97 1.09 -20.54 -1.29
CA SER A 97 1.02 -21.73 -0.43
C SER A 97 0.82 -23.04 -1.21
N LYS A 98 -0.04 -23.04 -2.26
CA LYS A 98 -0.23 -24.22 -3.12
C LYS A 98 1.01 -24.56 -3.97
N VAL A 99 1.72 -23.56 -4.50
CA VAL A 99 2.94 -23.78 -5.29
C VAL A 99 4.06 -24.39 -4.44
N THR A 100 4.20 -23.99 -3.17
CA THR A 100 5.22 -24.57 -2.28
C THR A 100 4.88 -25.98 -1.81
N LYS A 101 3.61 -26.40 -1.85
CA LYS A 101 3.18 -27.74 -1.41
C LYS A 101 3.19 -28.79 -2.55
N ASN A 102 3.28 -28.35 -3.80
CA ASN A 102 3.28 -29.23 -4.99
C ASN A 102 4.68 -29.52 -5.56
N ARG A 103 5.77 -29.31 -4.80
CA ARG A 103 7.07 -29.87 -5.20
C ARG A 103 7.02 -31.38 -4.87
N PRO A 104 7.07 -32.29 -5.86
CA PRO A 104 7.17 -33.71 -5.55
C PRO A 104 8.46 -33.94 -4.77
N GLU A 105 8.36 -34.59 -3.61
CA GLU A 105 9.51 -35.25 -3.00
C GLU A 105 9.99 -36.27 -4.04
N ILE A 106 11.12 -35.98 -4.68
CA ILE A 106 11.89 -37.00 -5.37
C ILE A 106 12.40 -37.95 -4.29
N SER A 107 11.62 -39.00 -4.03
CA SER A 107 12.11 -40.18 -3.33
C SER A 107 13.14 -40.86 -4.22
N GLU A 108 14.43 -40.61 -4.00
CA GLU A 108 15.45 -41.58 -4.39
C GLU A 108 15.28 -42.80 -3.48
N VAL A 109 14.46 -43.74 -3.95
CA VAL A 109 14.46 -45.13 -3.51
C VAL A 109 15.60 -45.85 -4.23
N CYS A 110 16.34 -46.64 -3.45
CA CYS A 110 17.58 -47.33 -3.77
C CYS A 110 17.61 -48.12 -5.10
N GLY A 111 18.82 -48.16 -5.68
CA GLY A 111 19.35 -49.21 -6.53
C GLY A 111 20.85 -49.30 -6.29
#